data_AF-A0A413FKI4-F1
#
_entry.id   AF-A0A413FKI4-F1
#
_cell.length_a   1.000
_cell.length_b   1.000
_cell.length_c   1.000
_cell.angle_alpha   90.00
_cell.angle_beta   90.00
_cell.angle_gamma   90.00
#
_symmetry.space_group_name_H-M   'P 1'
#
loop_
_entity.id
_entity.type
_entity.pdbx_description
1 polymer ?
#
loop_
_entity_poly.entity_id
_entity_poly.type
_entity_poly.pdbx_seq_one_letter_code
_entity_poly.pdbx_strand_id
1 'polypeptide(L)'
;MLLKQIFLGFTGLCAGGIIAAGVYAFLAIIGVFPRLMGRTGTRRHLILYETVIVAGGILGNVSDLYEIPLPMGSFFGTLFLGIFGLTAGIFVGCLVMSLAETLKALPVISRRIHLAVGLQYMIISIAAGKLIGCLTYFWNGFGAQK
;
A
#
# COMPACT_ATOMS: atom_id res chain seq x y z
N MET A 1 -10.26 7.34 35.65
CA MET A 1 -11.12 6.98 34.49
C MET A 1 -10.90 7.98 33.35
N LEU A 2 -11.19 9.27 33.56
CA LEU A 2 -11.09 10.32 32.52
C LEU A 2 -9.67 10.49 31.94
N LEU A 3 -8.62 10.48 32.79
CA LEU A 3 -7.22 10.61 32.34
C LEU A 3 -6.78 9.46 31.42
N LYS A 4 -7.28 8.24 31.67
CA LYS A 4 -7.02 7.07 30.81
C LYS A 4 -7.70 7.22 29.45
N GLN A 5 -8.92 7.73 29.41
CA GLN A 5 -9.66 7.94 28.16
C GLN A 5 -9.04 9.04 27.30
N ILE A 6 -8.59 10.14 27.92
CA ILE A 6 -7.87 11.21 27.22
C ILE A 6 -6.55 10.67 26.65
N PHE A 7 -5.81 9.90 27.43
CA PHE A 7 -4.55 9.30 26.96
C PHE A 7 -4.79 8.31 25.81
N LEU A 8 -5.81 7.45 25.92
CA LEU A 8 -6.19 6.53 24.84
C LEU A 8 -6.57 7.29 23.56
N GLY A 9 -7.40 8.34 23.70
CA GLY A 9 -7.81 9.18 22.58
C GLY A 9 -6.63 9.88 21.91
N PHE A 10 -5.70 10.40 22.69
CA PHE A 10 -4.48 11.01 22.17
C PHE A 10 -3.60 9.99 21.41
N THR A 11 -3.37 8.81 22.01
CA THR A 11 -2.59 7.75 21.34
C THR A 11 -3.27 7.25 20.06
N GLY A 12 -4.61 7.18 20.06
CA GLY A 12 -5.40 6.81 18.88
C GLY A 12 -5.31 7.85 17.77
N LEU A 13 -5.37 9.14 18.10
CA LEU A 13 -5.18 10.22 17.13
C LEU A 13 -3.76 10.25 16.55
N CYS A 14 -2.74 10.08 17.38
CA CYS A 14 -1.35 10.00 16.92
C CYS A 14 -1.14 8.79 15.99
N ALA A 15 -1.63 7.61 16.39
CA ALA A 15 -1.53 6.40 15.57
C ALA A 15 -2.29 6.55 14.25
N GLY A 16 -3.52 7.06 14.29
CA GLY A 16 -4.33 7.33 13.10
C GLY A 16 -3.66 8.32 12.15
N GLY A 17 -3.07 9.40 12.67
CA GLY A 17 -2.31 10.37 11.88
C GLY A 17 -1.11 9.76 11.16
N ILE A 18 -0.33 8.91 11.85
CA ILE A 18 0.83 8.22 11.27
C ILE A 18 0.37 7.26 10.16
N ILE A 19 -0.70 6.50 10.38
CA ILE A 19 -1.23 5.54 9.40
C ILE A 19 -1.76 6.28 8.16
N ALA A 20 -2.55 7.34 8.35
CA ALA A 20 -3.09 8.13 7.25
C ALA A 20 -1.99 8.76 6.39
N ALA A 21 -0.98 9.37 7.04
CA ALA A 21 0.18 9.93 6.35
C ALA A 21 0.97 8.84 5.60
N GLY A 22 1.15 7.66 6.20
CA GLY A 22 1.84 6.53 5.59
C GLY A 22 1.15 6.01 4.34
N VAL A 23 -0.17 5.81 4.38
CA VAL A 23 -0.95 5.35 3.22
C VAL A 23 -0.90 6.36 2.07
N TYR A 24 -1.05 7.65 2.37
CA TYR A 24 -0.97 8.69 1.35
C TYR A 24 0.43 8.79 0.73
N ALA A 25 1.48 8.80 1.55
CA ALA A 25 2.86 8.82 1.09
C ALA A 25 3.18 7.61 0.21
N PHE A 26 2.73 6.41 0.61
CA PHE A 26 2.89 5.19 -0.17
C PHE A 26 2.25 5.28 -1.56
N LEU A 27 0.98 5.72 -1.63
CA LEU A 27 0.26 5.88 -2.90
C LEU A 27 0.91 6.91 -3.82
N ALA A 28 1.42 8.01 -3.24
CA ALA A 28 2.11 9.07 -3.97
C ALA A 28 3.49 8.61 -4.51
N ILE A 29 4.30 7.92 -3.69
CA ILE A 29 5.65 7.47 -4.05
C ILE A 29 5.61 6.40 -5.15
N ILE A 30 4.70 5.43 -5.05
CA ILE A 30 4.54 4.41 -6.11
C ILE A 30 4.10 5.08 -7.42
N GLY A 31 3.44 6.23 -7.33
CA GLY A 31 3.07 7.01 -8.50
C GLY A 31 1.84 6.47 -9.22
N VAL A 32 0.96 5.74 -8.51
CA VAL A 32 -0.34 5.28 -9.04
C VAL A 32 -1.18 6.48 -9.46
N PHE A 33 -1.35 7.42 -8.52
CA PHE A 33 -2.14 8.63 -8.70
C PHE A 33 -1.54 9.62 -9.71
N PRO A 34 -0.23 9.98 -9.64
CA PRO A 34 0.42 10.80 -10.66
C PRO A 34 0.27 10.26 -12.08
N ARG A 35 0.27 8.93 -12.25
CA ARG A 35 0.05 8.28 -13.56
C ARG A 35 -1.39 8.31 -14.02
N LEU A 36 -2.34 8.07 -13.11
CA LEU A 36 -3.77 8.20 -13.43
C LEU A 36 -4.08 9.63 -13.89
N MET A 37 -3.64 10.64 -13.14
CA MET A 37 -3.76 12.04 -13.55
C MET A 37 -3.05 12.37 -14.86
N GLY A 38 -1.87 11.77 -15.08
CA GLY A 38 -1.11 11.93 -16.31
C GLY A 38 -1.85 11.38 -17.54
N ARG A 39 -2.56 10.24 -17.39
CA ARG A 39 -3.35 9.60 -18.45
C ARG A 39 -4.68 10.30 -18.70
N THR A 40 -5.35 10.80 -17.66
CA THR A 40 -6.62 11.54 -17.81
C THR A 40 -6.43 13.01 -18.18
N GLY A 41 -5.19 13.49 -18.29
CA GLY A 41 -4.88 14.90 -18.59
C GLY A 41 -5.37 15.88 -17.50
N THR A 42 -5.80 15.38 -16.34
CA THR A 42 -6.53 16.15 -15.34
C THR A 42 -5.60 16.57 -14.18
N ARG A 43 -4.41 17.07 -14.50
CA ARG A 43 -3.44 17.54 -13.49
C ARG A 43 -3.94 18.72 -12.65
N ARG A 44 -4.93 19.46 -13.17
CA ARG A 44 -5.51 20.64 -12.50
C ARG A 44 -6.43 20.27 -11.32
N HIS A 45 -6.87 19.02 -11.20
CA HIS A 45 -7.79 18.56 -10.15
C HIS A 45 -7.12 17.64 -9.12
N LEU A 46 -5.90 17.96 -8.69
CA LEU A 46 -5.17 17.22 -7.65
C LEU A 46 -6.02 16.98 -6.39
N ILE A 47 -6.70 18.04 -5.93
CA ILE A 47 -7.51 18.06 -4.70
C ILE A 47 -8.69 17.07 -4.78
N LEU A 48 -9.30 16.91 -5.97
CA LEU A 48 -10.43 15.98 -6.13
C LEU A 48 -9.98 14.53 -5.93
N TYR A 49 -8.84 14.15 -6.51
CA TYR A 49 -8.30 12.80 -6.33
C TYR A 49 -7.89 12.52 -4.90
N GLU A 50 -7.26 13.49 -4.23
CA GLU A 50 -6.93 13.37 -2.81
C GLU A 50 -8.18 13.17 -1.95
N THR A 51 -9.23 13.95 -2.20
CA THR A 51 -10.51 13.84 -1.50
C THR A 51 -11.16 12.48 -1.73
N VAL A 52 -11.09 11.93 -2.95
CA VAL A 52 -11.61 10.59 -3.26
C VAL A 52 -10.82 9.50 -2.54
N ILE A 53 -9.49 9.63 -2.44
CA ILE A 53 -8.66 8.68 -1.69
C ILE A 53 -9.00 8.72 -0.20
N VAL A 54 -9.12 9.92 0.38
CA VAL A 54 -9.49 10.10 1.78
C VAL A 54 -10.89 9.55 2.04
N ALA A 55 -11.87 9.87 1.19
CA ALA A 55 -13.23 9.35 1.31
C ALA A 55 -13.26 7.82 1.20
N GLY A 56 -12.51 7.23 0.26
CA GLY A 56 -12.38 5.78 0.11
C GLY A 56 -11.72 5.12 1.32
N GLY A 57 -10.68 5.73 1.89
CA GLY A 57 -10.02 5.26 3.10
C GLY A 57 -10.91 5.32 4.34
N ILE A 58 -11.71 6.37 4.48
CA ILE A 58 -12.71 6.50 5.56
C ILE A 58 -13.78 5.43 5.38
N LEU A 59 -14.36 5.29 4.18
CA LEU A 59 -15.38 4.27 3.90
C LEU A 59 -14.85 2.86 4.14
N GLY A 60 -13.62 2.56 3.69
CA GLY A 60 -12.95 1.29 3.92
C GLY A 60 -12.75 0.98 5.40
N ASN A 61 -12.24 1.94 6.18
CA ASN A 61 -12.09 1.78 7.64
C ASN A 61 -13.43 1.56 8.34
N VAL A 62 -14.47 2.29 7.95
CA VAL A 62 -15.82 2.12 8.52
C VAL A 62 -16.37 0.74 8.16
N SER A 63 -16.20 0.27 6.92
CA SER A 63 -16.65 -1.07 6.53
C SER A 63 -15.90 -2.19 7.25
N ASP A 64 -14.60 -2.01 7.48
CA ASP A 64 -13.74 -2.98 8.18
C ASP A 64 -14.07 -3.04 9.68
N LEU A 65 -14.23 -1.88 10.32
CA LEU A 65 -14.45 -1.80 11.77
C LEU A 65 -15.85 -2.26 12.21
N TYR A 66 -16.88 -1.95 11.41
CA TYR A 66 -18.26 -2.30 11.75
C TYR A 66 -18.67 -3.68 11.24
N GLU A 67 -17.78 -4.39 10.54
CA GLU A 67 -18.04 -5.68 9.87
C GLU A 67 -19.45 -5.74 9.28
N ILE A 68 -19.87 -4.66 8.58
CA ILE A 68 -21.27 -4.44 8.25
C ILE A 68 -21.75 -5.68 7.49
N PRO A 69 -22.62 -6.52 8.06
CA PRO A 69 -23.12 -7.68 7.38
C PRO A 69 -24.11 -7.13 6.36
N LEU A 70 -23.64 -6.82 5.15
CA LEU A 70 -24.46 -6.35 4.05
C LEU A 70 -25.40 -7.50 3.67
N PRO A 71 -26.66 -7.54 4.14
CA PRO A 71 -27.62 -8.57 3.79
C PRO A 71 -28.27 -8.12 2.46
N MET A 72 -27.42 -7.78 1.50
CA MET A 72 -27.84 -7.45 0.16
C MET A 72 -28.13 -8.78 -0.50
N GLY A 73 -29.42 -9.05 -0.76
CA GLY A 73 -29.88 -10.32 -1.32
C GLY A 73 -29.02 -10.81 -2.49
N SER A 74 -28.99 -12.13 -2.70
CA SER A 74 -28.01 -12.83 -3.57
C SER A 74 -27.70 -12.14 -4.90
N PHE A 75 -28.66 -11.45 -5.52
CA PHE A 75 -28.45 -10.73 -6.78
C PHE A 75 -27.64 -9.42 -6.64
N PHE A 76 -27.98 -8.59 -5.66
CA PHE A 76 -27.31 -7.29 -5.44
C PHE A 76 -25.92 -7.47 -4.81
N GLY A 77 -25.76 -8.46 -3.93
CA GLY A 77 -24.46 -8.81 -3.35
C GLY A 77 -23.44 -9.26 -4.41
N THR A 78 -23.87 -10.09 -5.37
CA THR A 78 -22.98 -10.60 -6.43
C THR A 78 -22.55 -9.49 -7.39
N LEU A 79 -23.47 -8.57 -7.74
CA LEU A 79 -23.14 -7.42 -8.58
C LEU A 79 -22.14 -6.47 -7.89
N PHE A 80 -22.35 -6.20 -6.60
CA PHE A 80 -21.45 -5.37 -5.81
C PHE A 80 -20.06 -5.99 -5.67
N LEU A 81 -19.97 -7.30 -5.40
CA LEU A 81 -18.70 -8.04 -5.41
C LEU A 81 -18.01 -7.98 -6.79
N GLY A 82 -18.76 -8.11 -7.88
CA GLY A 82 -18.21 -8.02 -9.23
C GLY A 82 -17.60 -6.65 -9.52
N ILE A 83 -18.30 -5.56 -9.16
CA ILE A 83 -17.81 -4.19 -9.32
C ILE A 83 -16.59 -3.94 -8.43
N PHE A 84 -16.63 -4.40 -7.18
CA PHE A 84 -15.50 -4.27 -6.26
C PHE A 84 -14.27 -5.02 -6.78
N GLY A 85 -14.45 -6.25 -7.26
CA GLY A 85 -13.39 -7.07 -7.84
C GLY A 85 -12.77 -6.45 -9.10
N LEU A 86 -13.60 -5.90 -10.00
CA LEU A 86 -13.12 -5.17 -11.17
C LEU A 86 -12.31 -3.94 -10.78
N THR A 87 -12.81 -3.16 -9.83
CA THR A 87 -12.14 -1.93 -9.37
C THR A 87 -10.82 -2.25 -8.68
N ALA A 88 -10.78 -3.28 -7.83
CA ALA A 88 -9.56 -3.78 -7.21
C ALA A 88 -8.56 -4.29 -8.26
N GLY A 89 -9.04 -5.00 -9.29
CA GLY A 89 -8.21 -5.44 -10.41
C GLY A 89 -7.57 -4.29 -11.18
N ILE A 90 -8.33 -3.24 -11.49
CA ILE A 90 -7.81 -2.03 -12.14
C ILE A 90 -6.75 -1.35 -11.25
N PHE A 91 -7.02 -1.23 -9.94
CA PHE A 91 -6.09 -0.65 -8.98
C PHE A 91 -4.78 -1.44 -8.90
N VAL A 92 -4.85 -2.77 -8.75
CA VAL A 92 -3.67 -3.64 -8.74
C VAL A 92 -2.91 -3.58 -10.07
N GLY A 93 -3.62 -3.55 -11.21
CA GLY A 93 -2.99 -3.36 -12.52
C GLY A 93 -2.21 -2.05 -12.62
N CYS A 94 -2.78 -0.94 -12.12
CA CYS A 94 -2.09 0.33 -12.05
C CYS A 94 -0.89 0.31 -11.09
N LEU A 95 -0.99 -0.38 -9.96
CA LEU A 95 0.13 -0.58 -9.03
C LEU A 95 1.28 -1.32 -9.69
N VAL A 96 1.02 -2.45 -10.34
CA VAL A 96 2.05 -3.28 -11.00
C VAL A 96 2.73 -2.51 -12.13
N MET A 97 1.95 -1.85 -13.00
CA MET A 97 2.50 -0.99 -14.05
C MET A 97 3.35 0.14 -13.45
N SER A 98 2.91 0.69 -12.32
CA SER A 98 3.58 1.80 -11.67
C SER A 98 4.95 1.38 -11.12
N LEU A 99 4.98 0.26 -10.43
CA LEU A 99 6.19 -0.36 -9.90
C LEU A 99 7.15 -0.74 -11.03
N ALA A 100 6.67 -1.35 -12.11
CA ALA A 100 7.51 -1.75 -13.24
C ALA A 100 8.32 -0.58 -13.82
N GLU A 101 7.72 0.60 -13.95
CA GLU A 101 8.44 1.78 -14.45
C GLU A 101 9.49 2.29 -13.44
N THR A 102 9.16 2.31 -12.15
CA THR A 102 10.12 2.72 -11.10
C THR A 102 11.29 1.75 -11.00
N LEU A 103 11.03 0.45 -11.21
CA LEU A 103 12.05 -0.59 -11.25
C LEU A 103 12.96 -0.47 -12.47
N LYS A 104 12.42 -0.05 -13.63
CA LYS A 104 13.24 0.25 -14.82
C LYS A 104 14.17 1.45 -14.61
N ALA A 105 13.76 2.43 -13.79
CA ALA A 105 14.61 3.58 -13.47
C ALA A 105 15.78 3.22 -12.53
N LEU A 106 15.62 2.20 -11.69
CA LEU A 106 16.63 1.75 -10.72
C LEU A 106 18.00 1.41 -11.35
N PRO A 107 18.11 0.57 -12.40
CA PRO A 107 19.39 0.27 -13.05
C PRO A 107 19.98 1.49 -13.77
N VAL A 108 19.13 2.39 -14.30
CA VAL A 108 19.58 3.63 -14.94
C VAL A 108 20.24 4.55 -13.91
N ILE A 109 19.63 4.72 -12.75
CA ILE A 109 20.19 5.49 -11.64
C ILE A 109 21.50 4.83 -11.18
N SER A 110 21.53 3.51 -10.99
CA SER A 110 22.74 2.77 -10.60
C SER A 110 23.91 2.98 -11.56
N ARG A 111 23.65 3.12 -12.86
CA ARG A 111 24.68 3.44 -13.84
C ARG A 111 25.13 4.91 -13.78
N ARG A 112 24.24 5.84 -13.46
CA ARG A 112 24.54 7.29 -13.30
C ARG A 112 25.43 7.58 -12.09
N ILE A 113 25.25 6.87 -10.98
CA ILE A 113 26.09 6.99 -9.78
C ILE A 113 27.42 6.22 -9.90
N HIS A 114 27.84 5.82 -11.11
CA HIS A 114 29.03 4.99 -11.39
C HIS A 114 29.10 3.67 -10.59
N LEU A 115 27.97 3.20 -10.06
CA LEU A 115 27.85 1.90 -9.39
C LEU A 115 27.55 0.76 -10.39
N ALA A 116 28.11 0.84 -11.60
CA ALA A 116 27.81 -0.09 -12.69
C ALA A 116 28.16 -1.56 -12.36
N VAL A 117 29.15 -1.78 -11.48
CA VAL A 117 29.54 -3.12 -10.98
C VAL A 117 28.85 -3.44 -9.64
N GLY A 118 28.33 -2.43 -8.92
CA GLY A 118 27.77 -2.56 -7.57
C GLY A 118 26.39 -3.21 -7.49
N LEU A 119 25.59 -3.15 -8.57
CA LEU A 119 24.22 -3.65 -8.56
C LEU A 119 24.16 -5.18 -8.38
N GLN A 120 25.10 -5.92 -8.96
CA GLN A 120 25.22 -7.36 -8.72
C GLN A 120 25.53 -7.67 -7.24
N TYR A 121 26.46 -6.91 -6.63
CA TYR A 121 26.78 -7.06 -5.21
C TYR A 121 25.61 -6.70 -4.29
N MET A 122 24.80 -5.69 -4.65
CA MET A 122 23.59 -5.34 -3.93
C MET A 122 22.55 -6.47 -3.99
N ILE A 123 22.33 -7.08 -5.16
CA ILE A 123 21.40 -8.20 -5.29
C ILE A 123 21.89 -9.39 -4.45
N ILE A 124 23.18 -9.70 -4.49
CA ILE A 124 23.77 -10.79 -3.71
C ILE A 124 23.68 -10.52 -2.22
N SER A 125 23.91 -9.29 -1.75
CA SER A 125 23.80 -8.96 -0.32
C SER A 125 22.36 -9.07 0.19
N ILE A 126 21.37 -8.63 -0.60
CA ILE A 126 19.95 -8.80 -0.29
C ILE A 126 19.57 -10.28 -0.27
N ALA A 127 20.05 -11.06 -1.24
CA ALA A 127 19.79 -12.50 -1.31
C ALA A 127 20.42 -13.23 -0.11
N ALA A 128 21.66 -12.90 0.26
CA ALA A 128 22.34 -13.44 1.43
C ALA A 128 21.61 -13.06 2.73
N GLY A 129 21.17 -11.81 2.88
CA GLY A 129 20.39 -11.36 4.03
C GLY A 129 19.07 -12.12 4.17
N LYS A 130 18.33 -12.32 3.06
CA LYS A 130 17.11 -13.17 3.06
C LYS A 130 17.43 -14.62 3.40
N LEU A 131 18.51 -15.18 2.85
CA LEU A 131 18.93 -16.55 3.12
C LEU A 131 19.25 -16.75 4.60
N ILE A 132 20.04 -15.84 5.19
CA ILE A 132 20.39 -15.88 6.62
C ILE A 132 19.13 -15.68 7.48
N GLY A 133 18.24 -14.76 7.10
CA GLY A 133 16.95 -14.56 7.78
C GLY A 133 16.06 -15.81 7.77
N CYS A 134 15.97 -16.50 6.63
CA CYS A 134 15.24 -17.76 6.53
C CYS A 134 15.91 -18.88 7.35
N LEU A 135 17.24 -19.00 7.30
CA LEU A 135 17.99 -20.00 8.06
C LEU A 135 17.83 -19.79 9.57
N THR A 136 17.94 -18.54 10.03
CA THR A 136 17.76 -18.20 11.45
C THR A 136 16.32 -18.39 11.91
N TYR A 137 15.33 -18.09 11.06
CA TYR A 137 13.92 -18.37 11.35
C TYR A 137 13.65 -19.87 11.52
N PHE A 138 14.18 -20.71 10.62
CA PHE A 138 14.05 -22.16 10.70
C PHE A 138 14.86 -22.77 11.85
N TRP A 139 16.08 -22.29 12.10
CA TRP A 139 16.93 -22.78 13.19
C TRP A 139 16.31 -22.48 14.57
N ASN A 140 15.77 -21.27 14.76
CA ASN A 140 15.09 -20.90 16.01
C ASN A 140 13.69 -21.52 16.14
N GLY A 141 13.23 -22.30 15.16
CA GLY A 141 11.97 -23.03 15.27
C GLY A 141 10.72 -22.16 15.33
N PHE A 142 10.78 -20.89 14.90
CA PHE A 142 9.60 -19.99 14.94
C PHE A 142 8.44 -20.46 14.05
N GLY A 143 8.71 -21.32 13.06
CA GLY A 143 7.69 -22.01 12.25
C GLY A 143 7.13 -23.30 12.85
N ALA A 144 7.60 -23.73 14.03
CA ALA A 144 7.17 -24.95 14.71
C ALA A 144 6.32 -24.66 15.97
N GLN A 145 5.55 -23.58 15.98
CA GLN A 145 4.46 -23.41 16.94
C GLN A 145 3.17 -24.01 16.38
N LYS A 146 2.69 -25.04 17.09
CA LYS A 146 1.31 -25.54 17.03
C LYS A 146 0.30 -24.44 17.34
#